data_AF-A0A841CRC0-F1
#
_entry.id   AF-A0A841CRC0-F1
#
_cell.length_a   1.000
_cell.length_b   1.000
_cell.length_c   1.000
_cell.angle_alpha   90.00
_cell.angle_beta   90.00
_cell.angle_gamma   90.00
#
_symmetry.space_group_name_H-M   'P 1'
#
loop_
_entity.id
_entity.type
_entity.pdbx_description
1 polymer ?
#
loop_
_entity_poly.entity_id
_entity_poly.type
_entity_poly.pdbx_seq_one_letter_code
_entity_poly.pdbx_strand_id
1 'polypeptide(L)'
;MGSQISEGLGQAWAMIATFVPKLLGFLVVLFIGWLIAKALAKGVGFLLKRVGFDRLVEKSGLGGAMDRSPIDASGLIVKLVYYFVLLIALQLAFGAFDSDNAVSALLNDVIAYLPRIVVAIVLVLVAAAIGKALRGLVAGALGDRPYTRLLGGITYGFIVALGVIAALNQLGIAVSVTMPVLITVLATVAGVIVVGVGGGLVRPMQQRWEGWLRRMQEEASSHAPAPRKSQEPVTASTSASARTSTRQMDAPTPPAGLPIPPTERR
;
A
#
# COMPACT_ATOMS: atom_id res chain seq x y z
N MET A 1 43.70 54.38 -31.92
CA MET A 1 43.31 54.07 -30.53
C MET A 1 42.05 54.81 -30.09
N GLY A 2 41.84 56.08 -30.44
CA GLY A 2 40.61 56.82 -30.06
C GLY A 2 39.29 56.26 -30.59
N SER A 3 39.26 55.71 -31.82
CA SER A 3 38.05 55.13 -32.43
C SER A 3 37.53 53.87 -31.73
N GLN A 4 38.43 53.00 -31.25
CA GLN A 4 38.06 51.79 -30.51
C GLN A 4 37.49 52.11 -29.14
N ILE A 5 37.94 53.20 -28.51
CA ILE A 5 37.40 53.68 -27.23
C ILE A 5 35.99 54.23 -27.43
N SER A 6 35.77 55.03 -28.48
CA SER A 6 34.43 55.54 -28.79
C SER A 6 33.44 54.44 -29.20
N GLU A 7 33.89 53.42 -29.94
CA GLU A 7 33.07 52.26 -30.29
C GLU A 7 32.73 51.40 -29.06
N GLY A 8 33.71 51.15 -28.18
CA GLY A 8 33.48 50.43 -26.93
C GLY A 8 32.51 51.15 -25.98
N LEU A 9 32.61 52.48 -25.87
CA LEU A 9 31.68 53.29 -25.08
C LEU A 9 30.28 53.31 -25.68
N GLY A 10 30.16 53.38 -27.01
CA GLY A 10 28.88 53.30 -27.72
C GLY A 10 28.18 51.95 -27.50
N GLN A 11 28.93 50.84 -27.57
CA GLN A 11 28.42 49.50 -27.29
C GLN A 11 28.00 49.33 -25.82
N ALA A 12 28.80 49.82 -24.88
CA ALA A 12 28.44 49.80 -23.46
C ALA A 12 27.16 50.60 -23.18
N TRP A 13 26.99 51.76 -23.83
CA TRP A 13 25.77 52.56 -23.71
C TRP A 13 24.54 51.84 -24.28
N ALA A 14 24.68 51.17 -25.42
CA ALA A 14 23.61 50.37 -26.01
C ALA A 14 23.22 49.16 -25.12
N MET A 15 24.19 48.51 -24.48
CA MET A 15 23.92 47.46 -23.50
C MET A 15 23.14 48.01 -22.30
N ILE A 16 23.51 49.17 -21.77
CA ILE A 16 22.79 49.81 -20.65
C ILE A 16 21.36 50.20 -21.05
N ALA A 17 21.19 50.82 -22.21
CA ALA A 17 19.89 51.28 -22.71
C ALA A 17 18.89 50.13 -22.92
N THR A 18 19.37 48.93 -23.28
CA THR A 18 18.55 47.73 -23.44
C THR A 18 18.37 46.94 -22.15
N PHE A 19 19.33 46.99 -21.23
CA PHE A 19 19.30 46.29 -19.94
C PHE A 19 18.36 46.97 -18.92
N VAL A 20 18.34 48.30 -18.86
CA VAL A 20 17.55 49.05 -17.85
C VAL A 20 16.04 48.73 -17.93
N PRO A 21 15.39 48.74 -19.11
CA PRO A 21 13.97 48.37 -19.21
C PRO A 21 13.70 46.91 -18.80
N LYS A 22 14.58 45.97 -19.19
CA LYS A 22 14.48 44.55 -18.81
C LYS A 22 14.59 44.38 -17.29
N LEU A 23 15.53 45.10 -16.67
CA LEU A 23 15.70 45.09 -15.21
C LEU A 23 14.49 45.65 -14.47
N LEU A 24 13.89 46.73 -14.97
CA LEU A 24 12.65 47.26 -14.39
C LEU A 24 11.51 46.23 -14.48
N GLY A 25 11.36 45.58 -15.64
CA GLY A 25 10.38 44.49 -15.81
C GLY A 25 10.61 43.34 -14.81
N PHE A 26 11.85 42.88 -14.67
CA PHE A 26 12.24 41.86 -13.69
C PHE A 26 11.86 42.27 -12.26
N LEU A 27 12.20 43.50 -11.84
CA LEU A 27 11.91 43.98 -10.49
C LEU A 27 10.41 44.07 -10.21
N VAL A 28 9.61 44.51 -11.19
CA VAL A 28 8.15 44.57 -11.07
C VAL A 28 7.56 43.17 -10.91
N VAL A 29 7.95 42.21 -11.75
CA VAL A 29 7.48 40.82 -11.66
C VAL A 29 7.89 40.19 -10.34
N LEU A 30 9.13 40.38 -9.90
CA LEU A 30 9.63 39.86 -8.64
C LEU A 30 8.88 40.45 -7.44
N PHE A 31 8.59 41.76 -7.46
CA PHE A 31 7.83 42.43 -6.41
C PHE A 31 6.40 41.90 -6.30
N ILE A 32 5.71 41.77 -7.43
CA ILE A 32 4.35 41.19 -7.49
C ILE A 32 4.37 39.75 -6.98
N GLY A 33 5.31 38.95 -7.46
CA GLY A 33 5.44 37.55 -7.07
C GLY A 33 5.77 37.36 -5.59
N TRP A 34 6.62 38.22 -5.01
CA TRP A 34 6.89 38.23 -3.57
C TRP A 34 5.62 38.51 -2.74
N LEU A 35 4.79 39.45 -3.20
CA LEU A 35 3.52 39.77 -2.54
C LEU A 35 2.55 38.57 -2.58
N ILE A 36 2.45 37.91 -3.73
CA ILE A 36 1.65 36.69 -3.92
C ILE A 36 2.17 35.55 -3.04
N ALA A 37 3.48 35.32 -3.00
CA ALA A 37 4.11 34.31 -2.16
C ALA A 37 3.77 34.50 -0.67
N LYS A 38 3.83 35.75 -0.19
CA LYS A 38 3.48 36.10 1.19
C LYS A 38 1.99 35.87 1.49
N ALA A 39 1.11 36.18 0.55
CA ALA A 39 -0.33 35.96 0.69
C ALA A 39 -0.66 34.45 0.75
N LEU A 40 -0.12 33.67 -0.18
CA LEU A 40 -0.30 32.21 -0.23
C LEU A 40 0.26 31.53 1.03
N ALA A 41 1.46 31.89 1.47
CA ALA A 41 2.06 31.33 2.68
C ALA A 41 1.18 31.58 3.93
N LYS A 42 0.61 32.78 4.07
CA LYS A 42 -0.37 33.07 5.13
C LYS A 42 -1.63 32.22 5.00
N GLY A 43 -2.16 32.07 3.79
CA GLY A 43 -3.35 31.26 3.52
C GLY A 43 -3.13 29.78 3.89
N VAL A 44 -2.01 29.20 3.46
CA VAL A 44 -1.63 27.82 3.80
C VAL A 44 -1.42 27.67 5.30
N GLY A 45 -0.73 28.61 5.96
CA GLY A 45 -0.54 28.57 7.41
C GLY A 45 -1.86 28.61 8.19
N PHE A 46 -2.83 29.40 7.73
CA PHE A 46 -4.17 29.41 8.31
C PHE A 46 -4.89 28.07 8.10
N LEU A 47 -4.80 27.50 6.89
CA LEU A 47 -5.44 26.24 6.56
C LEU A 47 -4.85 25.07 7.37
N LEU A 48 -3.52 24.98 7.47
CA LEU A 48 -2.82 23.92 8.24
C LEU A 48 -3.19 23.94 9.72
N LYS A 49 -3.29 25.13 10.31
CA LYS A 49 -3.77 25.29 11.69
C LYS A 49 -5.21 24.83 11.83
N ARG A 50 -6.07 25.13 10.85
CA ARG A 50 -7.49 24.74 10.85
C ARG A 50 -7.70 23.23 10.70
N VAL A 51 -6.91 22.54 9.88
CA VAL A 51 -6.97 21.07 9.77
C VAL A 51 -6.27 20.35 10.92
N GLY A 52 -5.55 21.08 11.79
CA GLY A 52 -4.84 20.48 12.91
C GLY A 52 -3.68 19.60 12.47
N PHE A 53 -2.94 20.02 11.43
CA PHE A 53 -1.80 19.27 10.89
C PHE A 53 -0.76 18.92 11.98
N ASP A 54 -0.54 19.83 12.93
CA ASP A 54 0.36 19.61 14.07
C ASP A 54 -0.02 18.37 14.88
N ARG A 55 -1.33 18.14 15.08
CA ARG A 55 -1.84 16.94 15.77
C ARG A 55 -1.63 15.67 14.96
N LEU A 56 -1.65 15.74 13.62
CA LEU A 56 -1.38 14.58 12.76
C LEU A 56 0.09 14.19 12.87
N VAL A 57 0.99 15.17 12.89
CA VAL A 57 2.44 14.95 13.04
C VAL A 57 2.76 14.36 14.41
N GLU A 58 2.21 14.90 15.50
CA GLU A 58 2.35 14.29 16.83
C GLU A 58 1.82 12.86 16.88
N LYS A 59 0.61 12.64 16.33
CA LYS A 59 -0.02 11.31 16.32
C LYS A 59 0.78 10.29 15.53
N SER A 60 1.54 10.70 14.52
CA SER A 60 2.39 9.81 13.73
C SER A 60 3.58 9.23 14.53
N GLY A 61 3.90 9.78 15.70
CA GLY A 61 5.05 9.33 16.50
C GLY A 61 6.39 9.91 16.03
N LEU A 62 6.39 10.74 14.99
CA LEU A 62 7.55 11.55 14.56
C LEU A 62 7.85 12.69 15.55
N GLY A 63 6.87 13.11 16.35
CA GLY A 63 7.03 14.17 17.36
C GLY A 63 8.12 13.89 18.40
N GLY A 64 8.23 12.66 18.90
CA GLY A 64 9.21 12.32 19.95
C GLY A 64 10.68 12.28 19.48
N ALA A 65 10.92 12.06 18.18
CA ALA A 65 12.25 12.26 17.59
C ALA A 65 12.52 13.74 17.29
N MET A 66 11.46 14.53 17.13
CA MET A 66 11.50 15.97 16.91
C MET A 66 11.57 16.77 18.23
N ASP A 67 11.25 16.22 19.40
CA ASP A 67 11.33 16.95 20.68
C ASP A 67 12.73 17.50 21.02
N ARG A 68 13.78 17.01 20.34
CA ARG A 68 15.14 17.54 20.44
C ARG A 68 15.48 18.61 19.39
N SER A 69 14.57 18.97 18.50
CA SER A 69 14.72 20.02 17.49
C SER A 69 13.43 20.84 17.36
N PRO A 70 13.46 22.17 17.54
CA PRO A 70 12.26 23.03 17.47
C PRO A 70 11.76 23.22 16.02
N ILE A 71 11.58 22.13 15.28
CA ILE A 71 11.10 22.18 13.89
C ILE A 71 9.58 22.05 13.92
N ASP A 72 8.92 23.22 13.87
CA ASP A 72 7.50 23.36 13.57
C ASP A 72 7.23 22.81 12.15
N ALA A 73 6.64 21.61 12.06
CA ALA A 73 6.36 20.94 10.80
C ALA A 73 5.41 21.76 9.91
N SER A 74 4.44 22.44 10.52
CA SER A 74 3.54 23.35 9.82
C SER A 74 4.30 24.59 9.33
N GLY A 75 5.17 25.14 10.17
CA GLY A 75 6.09 26.23 9.79
C GLY A 75 7.02 25.87 8.63
N LEU A 76 7.50 24.63 8.57
CA LEU A 76 8.32 24.14 7.46
C LEU A 76 7.52 24.14 6.14
N ILE A 77 6.27 23.65 6.16
CA ILE A 77 5.40 23.60 4.98
C ILE A 77 5.05 25.02 4.51
N VAL A 78 4.75 25.92 5.43
CA VAL A 78 4.48 27.33 5.11
C VAL A 78 5.70 27.98 4.44
N LYS A 79 6.90 27.74 4.97
CA LYS A 79 8.15 28.21 4.36
C LYS A 79 8.38 27.58 2.99
N LEU A 80 8.12 26.28 2.84
CA LEU A 80 8.27 25.56 1.58
C LEU A 80 7.36 26.16 0.50
N VAL A 81 6.09 26.41 0.82
CA VAL A 81 5.15 27.07 -0.09
C VAL A 81 5.58 28.50 -0.42
N TYR A 82 6.04 29.27 0.57
CA TYR A 82 6.57 30.62 0.32
C TYR A 82 7.72 30.60 -0.70
N TYR A 83 8.73 29.76 -0.47
CA TYR A 83 9.88 29.66 -1.36
C TYR A 83 9.50 29.07 -2.71
N PHE A 84 8.53 28.14 -2.78
CA PHE A 84 8.02 27.61 -4.04
C PHE A 84 7.43 28.69 -4.93
N VAL A 85 6.50 29.47 -4.38
CA VAL A 85 5.85 30.56 -5.12
C VAL A 85 6.89 31.63 -5.48
N LEU A 86 7.83 31.91 -4.58
CA LEU A 86 8.93 32.83 -4.84
C LEU A 86 9.86 32.34 -5.97
N LEU A 87 10.15 31.03 -6.05
CA LEU A 87 10.92 30.43 -7.13
C LEU A 87 10.21 30.57 -8.47
N ILE A 88 8.90 30.31 -8.52
CA ILE A 88 8.09 30.53 -9.73
C ILE A 88 8.10 32.01 -10.12
N ALA A 89 7.91 32.91 -9.17
CA ALA A 89 8.00 34.35 -9.40
C ALA A 89 9.37 34.75 -9.94
N LEU A 90 10.44 34.20 -9.37
CA LEU A 90 11.80 34.45 -9.80
C LEU A 90 12.05 33.92 -11.22
N GLN A 91 11.50 32.76 -11.57
CA GLN A 91 11.55 32.21 -12.91
C GLN A 91 10.85 33.12 -13.92
N LEU A 92 9.64 33.57 -13.60
CA LEU A 92 8.89 34.51 -14.43
C LEU A 92 9.63 35.85 -14.57
N ALA A 93 10.25 36.33 -13.49
CA ALA A 93 11.06 37.54 -13.51
C ALA A 93 12.27 37.39 -14.44
N PHE A 94 13.00 36.26 -14.36
CA PHE A 94 14.13 35.96 -15.25
C PHE A 94 13.71 35.83 -16.72
N GLY A 95 12.46 35.49 -17.01
CA GLY A 95 11.92 35.54 -18.37
C GLY A 95 12.00 36.92 -19.03
N ALA A 96 12.11 38.01 -18.26
CA ALA A 96 12.33 39.37 -18.80
C ALA A 96 13.73 39.56 -19.42
N PHE A 97 14.69 38.67 -19.11
CA PHE A 97 16.08 38.72 -19.57
C PHE A 97 16.40 37.68 -20.66
N ASP A 98 15.38 37.19 -21.36
CA ASP A 98 15.39 36.09 -22.34
C ASP A 98 15.24 34.69 -21.69
N SER A 99 14.35 33.87 -22.27
CA SER A 99 13.85 32.63 -21.67
C SER A 99 14.86 31.47 -21.66
N ASP A 100 15.86 31.49 -22.54
CA ASP A 100 16.84 30.41 -22.75
C ASP A 100 18.10 30.51 -21.86
N ASN A 101 18.03 31.29 -20.78
CA ASN A 101 19.14 31.41 -19.84
C ASN A 101 19.31 30.13 -19.00
N ALA A 102 20.55 29.72 -18.73
CA ALA A 102 20.88 28.56 -17.90
C ALA A 102 20.24 28.62 -16.49
N VAL A 103 20.03 29.85 -15.97
CA VAL A 103 19.35 30.08 -14.70
C VAL A 103 17.89 29.60 -14.75
N SER A 104 17.16 29.85 -15.85
CA SER A 104 15.77 29.42 -16.02
C SER A 104 15.64 27.90 -16.07
N ALA A 105 16.62 27.20 -16.66
CA ALA A 105 16.67 25.74 -16.68
C ALA A 105 16.87 25.17 -15.26
N LEU A 106 17.80 25.72 -14.49
CA LEU A 106 18.02 25.32 -13.10
C LEU A 106 16.78 25.57 -12.22
N LEU A 107 16.11 26.71 -12.41
CA LEU A 107 14.87 27.01 -11.68
C LEU A 107 13.75 26.03 -12.03
N ASN A 108 13.61 25.67 -13.32
CA ASN A 108 12.65 24.65 -13.77
C ASN A 108 12.91 23.30 -13.08
N ASP A 109 14.16 22.85 -13.02
CA ASP A 109 14.52 21.58 -12.37
C ASP A 109 14.18 21.60 -10.87
N VAL A 110 14.49 22.71 -10.18
CA VAL A 110 14.15 22.89 -8.76
C VAL A 110 12.63 22.90 -8.55
N ILE A 111 11.88 23.58 -9.41
CA ILE A 111 10.40 23.64 -9.34
C ILE A 111 9.79 22.26 -9.63
N ALA A 112 10.31 21.52 -10.61
CA ALA A 112 9.88 20.16 -10.92
C ALA A 112 10.21 19.16 -9.81
N TYR A 113 11.18 19.47 -8.96
CA TYR A 113 11.54 18.67 -7.79
C TYR A 113 10.55 18.82 -6.62
N LEU A 114 9.90 19.97 -6.48
CA LEU A 114 8.98 20.23 -5.36
C LEU A 114 7.80 19.24 -5.23
N PRO A 115 7.09 18.87 -6.31
CA PRO A 115 6.05 17.84 -6.24
C PRO A 115 6.56 16.53 -5.63
N ARG A 116 7.82 16.16 -5.90
CA ARG A 116 8.44 14.95 -5.33
C ARG A 116 8.65 15.07 -3.82
N ILE A 117 9.03 16.25 -3.33
CA ILE A 117 9.13 16.53 -1.89
C ILE A 117 7.79 16.33 -1.20
N VAL A 118 6.69 16.83 -1.78
CA VAL A 118 5.35 16.65 -1.21
C VAL A 118 4.99 15.17 -1.10
N VAL A 119 5.20 14.39 -2.17
CA VAL A 119 4.94 12.95 -2.16
C VAL A 119 5.83 12.23 -1.12
N ALA A 120 7.10 12.61 -1.00
CA ALA A 120 8.01 12.05 0.00
C ALA A 120 7.54 12.30 1.44
N ILE A 121 7.10 13.53 1.76
CA ILE A 121 6.53 13.85 3.08
C ILE A 121 5.28 13.00 3.35
N VAL A 122 4.38 12.89 2.37
CA VAL A 122 3.16 12.07 2.51
C VAL A 122 3.50 10.60 2.76
N LEU A 123 4.48 10.03 2.05
CA LEU A 123 4.92 8.65 2.25
C LEU A 123 5.43 8.40 3.68
N VAL A 124 6.24 9.30 4.23
CA VAL A 124 6.73 9.19 5.62
C VAL A 124 5.57 9.24 6.62
N LEU A 125 4.63 10.17 6.43
CA LEU A 125 3.47 10.30 7.32
C LEU A 125 2.57 9.05 7.27
N VAL A 126 2.30 8.53 6.08
CA VAL A 126 1.49 7.32 5.89
C VAL A 126 2.19 6.11 6.51
N ALA A 127 3.49 5.94 6.27
CA ALA A 127 4.26 4.85 6.85
C ALA A 127 4.28 4.91 8.39
N ALA A 128 4.47 6.10 8.97
CA ALA A 128 4.43 6.29 10.41
C ALA A 128 3.04 5.97 11.01
N ALA A 129 1.96 6.38 10.33
CA ALA A 129 0.60 6.05 10.73
C ALA A 129 0.34 4.52 10.69
N ILE A 130 0.72 3.86 9.60
CA ILE A 130 0.61 2.40 9.44
C ILE A 130 1.46 1.69 10.51
N GLY A 131 2.71 2.11 10.69
CA GLY A 131 3.62 1.52 11.67
C GLY A 131 3.05 1.59 13.10
N LYS A 132 2.39 2.71 13.45
CA LYS A 132 1.75 2.87 14.76
C LYS A 132 0.56 1.93 14.92
N ALA A 133 -0.28 1.82 13.89
CA ALA A 133 -1.40 0.88 13.90
C ALA A 133 -0.90 -0.56 14.06
N LEU A 134 0.11 -0.97 13.29
CA LEU A 134 0.71 -2.29 13.36
C LEU A 134 1.35 -2.56 14.72
N ARG A 135 2.04 -1.58 15.31
CA ARG A 135 2.56 -1.70 16.69
C ARG A 135 1.43 -1.97 17.69
N GLY A 136 0.29 -1.30 17.55
CA GLY A 136 -0.90 -1.53 18.37
C GLY A 136 -1.48 -2.93 18.18
N LEU A 137 -1.56 -3.42 16.94
CA LEU A 137 -2.01 -4.77 16.62
C LEU A 137 -1.07 -5.83 17.22
N VAL A 138 0.24 -5.67 17.07
CA VAL A 138 1.25 -6.57 17.66
C VAL A 138 1.15 -6.57 19.18
N ALA A 139 0.93 -5.39 19.78
CA ALA A 139 0.75 -5.28 21.22
C ALA A 139 -0.52 -5.98 21.73
N GLY A 140 -1.63 -5.83 21.01
CA GLY A 140 -2.89 -6.49 21.34
C GLY A 140 -2.84 -8.00 21.15
N ALA A 141 -2.18 -8.48 20.08
CA ALA A 141 -2.11 -9.90 19.76
C ALA A 141 -1.21 -10.71 20.71
N LEU A 142 -0.11 -10.11 21.18
CA LEU A 142 0.86 -10.79 22.06
C LEU A 142 0.53 -10.68 23.55
N GLY A 143 -0.41 -9.80 23.93
CA GLY A 143 -0.77 -9.51 25.31
C GLY A 143 0.36 -8.80 26.08
N ASP A 144 0.18 -8.61 27.40
CA ASP A 144 1.13 -7.88 28.25
C ASP A 144 2.34 -8.74 28.66
N ARG A 145 3.13 -9.14 27.68
CA ARG A 145 4.41 -9.83 27.89
C ARG A 145 5.58 -8.83 27.82
N PRO A 146 6.71 -9.09 28.51
CA PRO A 146 7.87 -8.19 28.50
C PRO A 146 8.41 -7.93 27.07
N TYR A 147 8.36 -8.92 26.18
CA TYR A 147 8.82 -8.79 24.80
C TYR A 147 7.85 -8.05 23.87
N THR A 148 6.58 -7.88 24.26
CA THR A 148 5.56 -7.26 23.42
C THR A 148 5.93 -5.82 23.04
N ARG A 149 6.47 -5.06 23.99
CA ARG A 149 6.91 -3.68 23.74
C ARG A 149 8.08 -3.62 22.76
N LEU A 150 9.01 -4.57 22.87
CA LEU A 150 10.15 -4.69 21.97
C LEU A 150 9.70 -5.03 20.56
N LEU A 151 8.87 -6.07 20.39
CA LEU A 151 8.37 -6.50 19.08
C LEU A 151 7.55 -5.39 18.41
N GLY A 152 6.63 -4.76 19.13
CA GLY A 152 5.86 -3.65 18.59
C GLY A 152 6.74 -2.44 18.20
N GLY A 153 7.80 -2.18 18.95
CA GLY A 153 8.80 -1.16 18.62
C GLY A 153 9.58 -1.49 17.35
N ILE A 154 10.03 -2.74 17.20
CA ILE A 154 10.72 -3.24 15.99
C ILE A 154 9.79 -3.14 14.77
N THR A 155 8.52 -3.56 14.90
CA THR A 155 7.53 -3.44 13.81
C THR A 155 7.34 -1.98 13.38
N TYR A 156 7.15 -1.07 14.34
CA TYR A 156 7.04 0.36 14.03
C TYR A 156 8.29 0.88 13.31
N GLY A 157 9.47 0.60 13.86
CA GLY A 157 10.75 1.04 13.29
C GLY A 157 10.97 0.49 11.89
N PHE A 158 10.62 -0.76 11.64
CA PHE A 158 10.74 -1.40 10.32
C PHE A 158 9.83 -0.73 9.28
N ILE A 159 8.55 -0.51 9.60
CA ILE A 159 7.61 0.15 8.68
C ILE A 159 8.03 1.59 8.40
N VAL A 160 8.45 2.33 9.43
CA VAL A 160 8.95 3.71 9.26
C VAL A 160 10.22 3.73 8.41
N ALA A 161 11.16 2.80 8.64
CA ALA A 161 12.38 2.70 7.84
C ALA A 161 12.07 2.47 6.35
N LEU A 162 11.12 1.58 6.04
CA LEU A 162 10.66 1.36 4.67
C LEU A 162 10.00 2.62 4.08
N GLY A 163 9.20 3.34 4.87
CA GLY A 163 8.60 4.61 4.47
C GLY A 163 9.62 5.69 4.16
N VAL A 164 10.64 5.83 5.01
CA VAL A 164 11.77 6.76 4.80
C VAL A 164 12.54 6.39 3.55
N ILE A 165 12.84 5.10 3.34
CA ILE A 165 13.49 4.61 2.12
C ILE A 165 12.65 4.95 0.88
N ALA A 166 11.34 4.71 0.91
CA ALA A 166 10.44 5.06 -0.19
C ALA A 166 10.42 6.58 -0.46
N ALA A 167 10.44 7.39 0.59
CA ALA A 167 10.52 8.84 0.48
C ALA A 167 11.86 9.32 -0.11
N LEU A 168 12.99 8.72 0.28
CA LEU A 168 14.30 9.00 -0.31
C LEU A 168 14.34 8.63 -1.80
N ASN A 169 13.74 7.50 -2.16
CA ASN A 169 13.60 7.08 -3.56
C ASN A 169 12.75 8.07 -4.37
N GLN A 170 11.65 8.58 -3.79
CA GLN A 170 10.82 9.59 -4.42
C GLN A 170 11.58 10.90 -4.68
N LEU A 171 12.45 11.28 -3.74
CA LEU A 171 13.36 12.40 -3.90
C LEU A 171 14.46 12.14 -4.95
N GLY A 172 14.66 10.90 -5.39
CA GLY A 172 15.76 10.58 -6.31
C GLY A 172 17.14 10.70 -5.66
N ILE A 173 17.21 10.85 -4.34
CA ILE A 173 18.47 10.96 -3.61
C ILE A 173 19.02 9.55 -3.40
N ALA A 174 20.26 9.32 -3.85
CA ALA A 174 21.01 8.09 -3.59
C ALA A 174 20.28 6.78 -3.97
N VAL A 175 19.42 6.82 -5.01
CA VAL A 175 18.67 5.64 -5.49
C VAL A 175 19.60 4.48 -5.86
N SER A 176 20.80 4.80 -6.33
CA SER A 176 21.87 3.84 -6.64
C SER A 176 22.38 3.05 -5.44
N VAL A 177 22.19 3.56 -4.22
CA VAL A 177 22.61 2.87 -2.98
C VAL A 177 21.38 2.30 -2.26
N THR A 178 20.30 3.07 -2.18
CA THR A 178 19.12 2.70 -1.40
C THR A 178 18.39 1.48 -1.97
N MET A 179 18.21 1.41 -3.29
CA MET A 179 17.49 0.30 -3.93
C MET A 179 18.24 -1.04 -3.78
N PRO A 180 19.54 -1.13 -4.10
CA PRO A 180 20.28 -2.38 -3.87
C PRO A 180 20.26 -2.83 -2.42
N VAL A 181 20.46 -1.91 -1.46
CA VAL A 181 20.43 -2.26 -0.03
C VAL A 181 19.08 -2.86 0.37
N LEU A 182 17.97 -2.25 -0.07
CA LEU A 182 16.63 -2.77 0.19
C LEU A 182 16.43 -4.16 -0.40
N ILE A 183 16.83 -4.36 -1.67
CA ILE A 183 16.76 -5.65 -2.33
C ILE A 183 17.61 -6.68 -1.57
N THR A 184 18.84 -6.35 -1.17
CA THR A 184 19.74 -7.25 -0.44
C THR A 184 19.18 -7.64 0.92
N VAL A 185 18.64 -6.69 1.69
CA VAL A 185 18.03 -6.98 2.99
C VAL A 185 16.81 -7.88 2.82
N LEU A 186 15.90 -7.54 1.89
CA LEU A 186 14.72 -8.37 1.62
C LEU A 186 15.10 -9.75 1.10
N ALA A 187 16.09 -9.84 0.20
CA ALA A 187 16.60 -11.11 -0.32
C ALA A 187 17.25 -11.94 0.77
N THR A 188 17.94 -11.33 1.74
CA THR A 188 18.53 -12.03 2.88
C THR A 188 17.45 -12.57 3.80
N VAL A 189 16.44 -11.76 4.15
CA VAL A 189 15.31 -12.19 4.96
C VAL A 189 14.55 -13.32 4.26
N ALA A 190 14.22 -13.15 2.98
CA ALA A 190 13.58 -14.17 2.17
C ALA A 190 14.44 -15.44 2.09
N GLY A 191 15.76 -15.30 1.88
CA GLY A 191 16.71 -16.40 1.86
C GLY A 191 16.73 -17.19 3.16
N VAL A 192 16.79 -16.51 4.32
CA VAL A 192 16.73 -17.15 5.64
C VAL A 192 15.41 -17.90 5.83
N ILE A 193 14.29 -17.32 5.41
CA ILE A 193 12.97 -17.98 5.50
C ILE A 193 12.91 -19.21 4.58
N VAL A 194 13.34 -19.06 3.33
CA VAL A 194 13.36 -20.14 2.33
C VAL A 194 14.23 -21.31 2.80
N VAL A 195 15.43 -21.02 3.34
CA VAL A 195 16.34 -22.05 3.86
C VAL A 195 15.80 -22.67 5.16
N GLY A 196 15.24 -21.87 6.08
CA GLY A 196 14.68 -22.38 7.34
C GLY A 196 13.46 -23.27 7.13
N VAL A 197 12.50 -22.80 6.32
CA VAL A 197 11.28 -23.55 5.99
C VAL A 197 11.60 -24.74 5.09
N GLY A 198 12.42 -24.53 4.05
CA GLY A 198 12.77 -25.55 3.06
C GLY A 198 13.79 -26.60 3.53
N GLY A 199 14.65 -26.27 4.49
CA GLY A 199 15.73 -27.17 4.95
C GLY A 199 15.40 -27.95 6.22
N GLY A 200 14.82 -27.32 7.25
CA GLY A 200 14.64 -27.93 8.58
C GLY A 200 13.19 -28.17 9.00
N LEU A 201 12.26 -27.37 8.49
CA LEU A 201 10.87 -27.36 8.97
C LEU A 201 9.87 -28.04 8.02
N VAL A 202 10.32 -28.59 6.89
CA VAL A 202 9.44 -29.27 5.92
C VAL A 202 8.60 -30.37 6.58
N ARG A 203 9.24 -31.26 7.35
CA ARG A 203 8.54 -32.38 8.00
C ARG A 203 7.49 -31.94 9.04
N PRO A 204 7.79 -31.06 10.02
CA PRO A 204 6.77 -30.59 10.95
C PRO A 204 5.67 -29.74 10.28
N MET A 205 5.97 -29.06 9.18
CA MET A 205 4.98 -28.29 8.43
C MET A 205 4.04 -29.19 7.63
N GLN A 206 4.55 -30.30 7.07
CA GLN A 206 3.74 -31.36 6.47
C GLN A 206 2.74 -31.94 7.47
N GLN A 207 3.20 -32.30 8.68
CA GLN A 207 2.33 -32.83 9.74
C GLN A 207 1.22 -31.84 10.18
N ARG A 208 1.55 -30.54 10.27
CA ARG A 208 0.56 -29.51 10.59
C ARG A 208 -0.50 -29.36 9.50
N TRP A 209 -0.08 -29.44 8.24
CA TRP A 209 -0.97 -29.31 7.09
C TRP A 209 -1.93 -30.50 7.00
N GLU A 210 -1.42 -31.71 7.23
CA GLU A 210 -2.24 -32.94 7.31
C GLU A 210 -3.30 -32.84 8.43
N GLY A 211 -2.92 -32.31 9.59
CA GLY A 211 -3.86 -32.09 10.70
C GLY A 211 -4.90 -31.00 10.43
N TRP A 212 -4.59 -30.01 9.61
CA TRP A 212 -5.55 -29.00 9.17
C TRP A 212 -6.50 -29.53 8.11
N LEU A 213 -5.98 -30.27 7.12
CA LEU A 213 -6.78 -30.95 6.10
C LEU A 213 -7.73 -31.98 6.73
N ARG A 214 -7.28 -32.75 7.73
CA ARG A 214 -8.13 -33.69 8.48
C ARG A 214 -9.30 -32.99 9.16
N ARG A 215 -9.06 -31.86 9.82
CA ARG A 215 -10.12 -31.08 10.47
C ARG A 215 -11.13 -30.52 9.48
N MET A 216 -10.66 -30.01 8.34
CA MET A 216 -11.57 -29.59 7.26
C MET A 216 -12.38 -30.76 6.70
N GLN A 217 -11.80 -31.95 6.60
CA GLN A 217 -12.50 -33.13 6.14
C GLN A 217 -13.52 -33.65 7.16
N GLU A 218 -13.21 -33.56 8.46
CA GLU A 218 -14.14 -33.86 9.56
C GLU A 218 -15.29 -32.84 9.62
N GLU A 219 -15.03 -31.55 9.41
CA GLU A 219 -16.06 -30.51 9.29
C GLU A 219 -16.94 -30.71 8.04
N ALA A 220 -16.34 -31.07 6.90
CA ALA A 220 -17.07 -31.36 5.67
C ALA A 220 -17.91 -32.63 5.75
N SER A 221 -17.42 -33.66 6.46
CA SER A 221 -18.16 -34.92 6.66
C SER A 221 -19.24 -34.81 7.74
N SER A 222 -19.05 -33.96 8.76
CA SER A 222 -20.09 -33.65 9.75
C SER A 222 -21.23 -32.78 9.20
N HIS A 223 -20.98 -32.03 8.12
CA HIS A 223 -22.01 -31.24 7.40
C HIS A 223 -22.50 -31.90 6.10
N ALA A 224 -22.02 -33.11 5.76
CA ALA A 224 -22.53 -33.85 4.62
C ALA A 224 -23.97 -34.33 4.91
N PRO A 225 -24.99 -33.92 4.11
CA PRO A 225 -26.36 -34.38 4.30
C PRO A 225 -26.39 -35.90 4.24
N ALA A 226 -27.00 -36.54 5.25
CA ALA A 226 -27.07 -37.99 5.36
C ALA A 226 -27.57 -38.60 4.03
N PRO A 227 -26.90 -39.64 3.49
CA PRO A 227 -27.42 -40.33 2.32
C PRO A 227 -28.79 -40.91 2.70
N ARG A 228 -29.83 -40.51 1.96
CA ARG A 228 -31.20 -41.02 2.12
C ARG A 228 -31.17 -42.54 2.17
N LYS A 229 -31.27 -43.11 3.37
CA LYS A 229 -31.48 -44.53 3.58
C LYS A 229 -32.98 -44.82 3.50
N SER A 230 -33.31 -45.70 2.56
CA SER A 230 -34.48 -46.60 2.58
C SER A 230 -35.86 -45.96 2.37
N GLN A 231 -36.39 -46.05 1.15
CA GLN A 231 -37.80 -46.44 1.00
C GLN A 231 -37.85 -47.97 1.19
N GLU A 232 -38.31 -48.42 2.35
CA GLU A 232 -38.74 -49.80 2.54
C GLU A 232 -40.15 -50.00 1.94
N PRO A 233 -40.50 -51.22 1.47
CA PRO A 233 -41.77 -51.50 0.81
C PRO A 233 -42.90 -51.50 1.83
N VAL A 234 -43.94 -50.71 1.56
CA VAL A 234 -45.15 -50.65 2.37
C VAL A 234 -45.89 -51.99 2.28
N THR A 235 -45.86 -52.77 3.35
CA THR A 235 -46.73 -53.94 3.54
C THR A 235 -48.16 -53.45 3.76
N ALA A 236 -48.97 -53.52 2.70
CA ALA A 236 -50.39 -53.21 2.73
C ALA A 236 -51.15 -54.27 3.53
N SER A 237 -51.44 -53.95 4.79
CA SER A 237 -52.43 -54.67 5.60
C SER A 237 -53.82 -54.15 5.22
N THR A 238 -54.53 -54.85 4.32
CA THR A 238 -55.95 -54.59 4.08
C THR A 238 -56.76 -55.73 4.67
N SER A 239 -57.34 -55.48 5.84
CA SER A 239 -58.42 -56.26 6.42
C SER A 239 -59.74 -55.90 5.73
N ALA A 240 -60.37 -56.86 5.07
CA ALA A 240 -61.76 -56.76 4.66
C ALA A 240 -62.44 -58.13 4.81
N SER A 241 -63.33 -58.21 5.78
CA SER A 241 -64.20 -59.34 6.07
C SER A 241 -65.45 -59.30 5.17
N ALA A 242 -65.76 -60.38 4.45
CA ALA A 242 -67.13 -60.69 4.03
C ALA A 242 -67.31 -62.13 3.48
N ARG A 243 -68.04 -62.94 4.26
CA ARG A 243 -69.14 -63.86 3.86
C ARG A 243 -68.81 -65.19 3.15
N THR A 244 -68.98 -66.25 3.95
CA THR A 244 -69.60 -67.57 3.70
C THR A 244 -70.18 -67.86 2.31
N SER A 245 -69.77 -68.98 1.71
CA SER A 245 -70.65 -69.93 0.98
C SER A 245 -69.97 -71.30 0.83
N THR A 246 -70.71 -72.33 1.21
CA THR A 246 -70.43 -73.78 1.22
C THR A 246 -70.54 -74.42 -0.18
N ARG A 247 -69.95 -75.63 -0.32
CA ARG A 247 -69.98 -76.63 -1.44
C ARG A 247 -68.66 -76.72 -2.20
N GLN A 248 -68.14 -77.85 -2.67
CA GLN A 248 -68.49 -79.29 -2.66
C GLN A 248 -67.31 -80.00 -3.36
N MET A 249 -67.11 -81.29 -3.07
CA MET A 249 -66.09 -82.19 -3.65
C MET A 249 -65.96 -82.10 -5.18
N ASP A 250 -64.74 -82.27 -5.72
CA ASP A 250 -64.34 -83.44 -6.54
C ASP A 250 -62.95 -83.25 -7.18
N ALA A 251 -62.13 -84.32 -7.19
CA ALA A 251 -60.95 -84.44 -8.05
C ALA A 251 -61.39 -84.96 -9.44
N PRO A 252 -60.67 -84.66 -10.55
CA PRO A 252 -59.61 -85.58 -11.00
C PRO A 252 -58.42 -84.96 -11.80
N THR A 253 -57.25 -85.58 -11.64
CA THR A 253 -56.22 -86.06 -12.62
C THR A 253 -55.70 -85.21 -13.81
N PRO A 254 -54.39 -85.29 -14.19
CA PRO A 254 -53.65 -84.34 -15.05
C PRO A 254 -53.47 -84.83 -16.51
N PRO A 255 -52.86 -83.99 -17.40
CA PRO A 255 -51.71 -84.45 -18.20
C PRO A 255 -50.66 -83.34 -18.44
N ALA A 256 -49.37 -83.59 -18.19
CA ALA A 256 -48.36 -84.15 -19.12
C ALA A 256 -47.65 -83.10 -19.99
N GLY A 257 -46.32 -83.05 -19.92
CA GLY A 257 -45.50 -82.32 -20.89
C GLY A 257 -44.10 -81.92 -20.42
N LEU A 258 -43.14 -82.84 -20.57
CA LEU A 258 -41.66 -82.75 -20.48
C LEU A 258 -41.04 -81.68 -21.45
N PRO A 259 -39.70 -81.43 -21.49
CA PRO A 259 -38.58 -81.95 -20.68
C PRO A 259 -37.57 -80.89 -20.16
N ILE A 260 -36.76 -81.33 -19.18
CA ILE A 260 -35.42 -80.79 -18.85
C ILE A 260 -34.38 -81.62 -19.64
N PRO A 261 -33.20 -81.08 -20.03
CA PRO A 261 -31.95 -81.65 -19.50
C PRO A 261 -30.81 -80.57 -19.42
N PRO A 262 -29.57 -80.92 -19.03
CA PRO A 262 -29.18 -81.22 -17.67
C PRO A 262 -28.04 -80.31 -17.17
N THR A 263 -27.88 -80.35 -15.84
CA THR A 263 -26.66 -79.99 -15.10
C THR A 263 -25.43 -80.75 -15.58
N GLU A 264 -24.26 -80.11 -15.57
CA GLU A 264 -23.01 -80.82 -15.30
C GLU A 264 -22.18 -80.04 -14.27
N ARG A 265 -21.92 -80.71 -13.15
CA ARG A 265 -20.93 -80.36 -12.14
C ARG A 265 -19.57 -80.89 -12.61
N ARG A 266 -18.55 -80.06 -12.56
CA ARG A 266 -17.29 -80.38 -11.87
C ARG A 266 -16.47 -79.12 -11.64
#